data_AF-A0A8S2FYA5-F1
#
_entry.id   AF-A0A8S2FYA5-F1
#
_cell.length_a   1.000
_cell.length_b   1.000
_cell.length_c   1.000
_cell.angle_alpha   90.00
_cell.angle_beta   90.00
_cell.angle_gamma   90.00
#
_symmetry.space_group_name_H-M   'P 1'
#
loop_
_entity.id
_entity.type
_entity.pdbx_description
1 polymer ?
#
loop_
_entity_poly.entity_id
_entity_poly.type
_entity_poly.pdbx_seq_one_letter_code
_entity_poly.pdbx_strand_id
1 'polypeptide(L)'
;KKNMIVATAATMFESDDDEELNNLRFFDIGHVTHEDEKSSLIIDCLNSPLASFEEACKPLENLIDNIQTKVYIIRQQQQMGNHNCVCLVPDESAAIQLYTWEWSPHSTCIYFILNETLRHPLANSVLWYSYLKLLLTAIDKLPPIERCTLYRGIRLCDLSGEYEDDKVYTWWNITSCLQSQEQMTSRIFLGTHGTRTLFQIDCYSGKKNPLSQDGDEVILMPGFHFQVIGKLRSLDELNTIYIREIEPSSLTLIKPPIIATTAIAVEEEPSLAPEEVKKKHRRKSTLTKTKKTFKSTALRLIEMSKLSNECADHILEFSNKKLSIDELNLSLNERLTQKITILNLSNTNLIKEK
;
A
#
# COMPACT_ATOMS: atom_id res chain seq x y z
N LYS A 1 -48.35 -3.79 10.48
CA LYS A 1 -47.37 -4.89 10.32
C LYS A 1 -46.42 -4.50 9.20
N LYS A 2 -45.14 -4.35 9.57
CA LYS A 2 -43.93 -4.30 8.74
C LYS A 2 -43.70 -3.07 7.85
N ASN A 3 -42.52 -2.48 8.12
CA ASN A 3 -41.63 -1.71 7.24
C ASN A 3 -41.83 -0.20 7.22
N MET A 4 -41.43 0.41 8.34
CA MET A 4 -40.91 1.77 8.37
C MET A 4 -39.48 1.70 8.92
N ILE A 5 -38.58 2.48 8.32
CA ILE A 5 -37.16 2.69 8.63
C ILE A 5 -36.20 1.67 7.98
N VAL A 6 -35.65 2.00 6.80
CA VAL A 6 -34.20 1.94 6.48
C VAL A 6 -33.93 2.88 5.30
N ALA A 7 -33.65 4.16 5.58
CA ALA A 7 -32.85 5.06 4.74
C ALA A 7 -32.69 6.42 5.46
N THR A 8 -32.22 6.38 6.70
CA THR A 8 -31.72 7.56 7.41
C THR A 8 -30.63 7.08 8.37
N ALA A 9 -29.47 6.72 7.83
CA ALA A 9 -28.21 6.51 8.56
C ALA A 9 -27.14 6.04 7.54
N ALA A 10 -26.34 6.96 7.01
CA ALA A 10 -24.99 6.66 6.54
C ALA A 10 -23.93 7.29 7.47
N THR A 11 -24.35 7.56 8.70
CA THR A 11 -23.55 7.79 9.90
C THR A 11 -24.22 6.97 10.99
N MET A 12 -23.95 5.66 11.04
CA MET A 12 -24.12 4.74 12.18
C MET A 12 -24.03 3.30 11.68
N PHE A 13 -23.19 2.50 12.34
CA PHE A 13 -22.87 1.10 12.09
C PHE A 13 -21.92 0.82 10.92
N GLU A 14 -20.66 1.24 11.06
CA GLU A 14 -19.57 0.25 10.86
C GLU A 14 -19.86 -0.86 11.89
N SER A 15 -19.97 -2.12 11.47
CA SER A 15 -20.23 -3.22 12.39
C SER A 15 -19.12 -3.28 13.44
N ASP A 16 -19.50 -3.44 14.71
CA ASP A 16 -18.56 -3.58 15.84
C ASP A 16 -17.48 -4.65 15.55
N ASP A 17 -17.79 -5.68 14.74
CA ASP A 17 -16.87 -6.73 14.31
C ASP A 17 -15.72 -6.26 13.40
N ASP A 18 -15.95 -5.27 12.52
CA ASP A 18 -14.89 -4.70 11.66
C ASP A 18 -14.02 -3.70 12.46
N GLU A 19 -14.61 -3.02 13.45
CA GLU A 19 -13.89 -2.13 14.36
C GLU A 19 -12.98 -2.93 15.30
N GLU A 20 -13.38 -4.13 15.73
CA GLU A 20 -12.55 -5.04 16.54
C GLU A 20 -11.37 -5.65 15.76
N LEU A 21 -11.59 -6.08 14.50
CA LEU A 21 -10.51 -6.58 13.62
C LEU A 21 -9.54 -5.48 13.18
N ASN A 22 -10.02 -4.23 13.05
CA ASN A 22 -9.19 -3.04 12.88
C ASN A 22 -8.26 -2.75 14.07
N ASN A 23 -8.42 -3.43 15.22
CA ASN A 23 -7.64 -3.19 16.45
C ASN A 23 -6.40 -4.07 16.58
N LEU A 24 -6.30 -5.15 15.81
CA LEU A 24 -5.05 -5.92 15.64
C LEU A 24 -3.97 -5.16 14.86
N ARG A 25 -4.31 -3.96 14.38
CA ARG A 25 -3.48 -3.11 13.53
C ARG A 25 -2.08 -2.87 14.12
N PHE A 26 -1.87 -2.91 15.45
CA PHE A 26 -0.65 -2.34 16.05
C PHE A 26 -0.14 -2.90 17.38
N PHE A 27 -0.29 -4.18 17.71
CA PHE A 27 0.54 -4.69 18.82
C PHE A 27 2.00 -4.79 18.35
N ASP A 28 2.75 -3.67 18.37
CA ASP A 28 4.19 -3.65 18.08
C ASP A 28 5.01 -4.46 19.11
N ILE A 29 4.33 -4.98 20.14
CA ILE A 29 4.87 -5.93 21.09
C ILE A 29 4.77 -7.33 20.49
N GLY A 30 5.90 -7.83 20.01
CA GLY A 30 6.12 -9.26 20.03
C GLY A 30 6.35 -9.70 21.47
N HIS A 31 5.56 -10.62 22.02
CA HIS A 31 5.96 -11.27 23.27
C HIS A 31 7.38 -11.84 23.11
N VAL A 32 8.21 -11.65 24.14
CA VAL A 32 9.65 -11.94 24.22
C VAL A 32 9.99 -13.41 23.91
N THR A 33 9.01 -14.30 23.85
CA THR A 33 9.20 -15.75 23.78
C THR A 33 9.77 -16.28 22.46
N HIS A 34 9.96 -15.43 21.43
CA HIS A 34 10.38 -15.87 20.07
C HIS A 34 11.30 -14.87 19.34
N GLU A 35 12.18 -14.12 20.01
CA GLU A 35 13.11 -13.21 19.32
C GLU A 35 13.99 -13.94 18.29
N ASP A 36 14.48 -15.14 18.63
CA ASP A 36 15.31 -15.96 17.74
C ASP A 36 14.55 -16.35 16.45
N GLU A 37 13.29 -16.77 16.56
CA GLU A 37 12.49 -17.19 15.40
C GLU A 37 12.14 -16.00 14.49
N LYS A 38 11.84 -14.84 15.09
CA LYS A 38 11.56 -13.58 14.35
C LYS A 38 12.79 -13.10 13.61
N SER A 39 13.95 -13.13 14.27
CA SER A 39 15.22 -12.80 13.65
C SER A 39 15.55 -13.77 12.50
N SER A 40 15.32 -15.07 12.68
CA SER A 40 15.54 -16.09 11.64
C SER A 40 14.69 -15.81 10.40
N LEU A 41 13.40 -15.48 10.57
CA LEU A 41 12.52 -15.16 9.44
C LEU A 41 13.09 -14.03 8.56
N ILE A 42 13.53 -12.94 9.20
CA ILE A 42 14.13 -11.80 8.49
C ILE A 42 15.46 -12.21 7.85
N ILE A 43 16.33 -12.92 8.56
CA ILE A 43 17.63 -13.37 8.05
C ILE A 43 17.46 -14.30 6.82
N ASP A 44 16.59 -15.29 6.92
CA ASP A 44 16.32 -16.27 5.87
C ASP A 44 15.68 -15.61 4.63
N CYS A 45 14.75 -14.70 4.86
CA CYS A 45 14.19 -13.84 3.83
C CYS A 45 15.30 -13.04 3.11
N LEU A 46 16.23 -12.45 3.86
CA LEU A 46 17.29 -11.63 3.28
C LEU A 46 18.33 -12.43 2.49
N ASN A 47 18.46 -13.73 2.76
CA ASN A 47 19.26 -14.66 1.96
C ASN A 47 18.55 -15.16 0.68
N SER A 48 17.26 -14.88 0.54
CA SER A 48 16.49 -15.27 -0.66
C SER A 48 16.84 -14.39 -1.86
N PRO A 49 16.77 -14.92 -3.10
CA PRO A 49 17.04 -14.14 -4.30
C PRO A 49 16.01 -13.02 -4.47
N LEU A 50 16.45 -11.86 -4.98
CA LEU A 50 15.56 -10.76 -5.32
C LEU A 50 14.71 -11.15 -6.54
N ALA A 51 13.40 -11.03 -6.41
CA ALA A 51 12.43 -11.37 -7.46
C ALA A 51 11.75 -10.12 -8.01
N SER A 52 11.14 -10.22 -9.19
CA SER A 52 10.27 -9.14 -9.69
C SER A 52 9.02 -8.97 -8.82
N PHE A 53 8.34 -7.83 -8.93
CA PHE A 53 7.15 -7.56 -8.11
C PHE A 53 6.03 -8.61 -8.29
N GLU A 54 5.76 -9.04 -9.53
CA GLU A 54 4.77 -10.10 -9.80
C GLU A 54 5.21 -11.45 -9.24
N GLU A 55 6.48 -11.82 -9.43
CA GLU A 55 7.03 -13.08 -8.91
C GLU A 55 7.01 -13.11 -7.39
N ALA A 56 7.30 -11.98 -6.76
CA ALA A 56 7.30 -11.83 -5.32
C ALA A 56 5.89 -11.93 -4.70
N CYS A 57 4.85 -11.46 -5.42
CA CYS A 57 3.46 -11.54 -4.94
C CYS A 57 2.79 -12.90 -5.22
N LYS A 58 3.29 -13.68 -6.17
CA LYS A 58 2.68 -14.95 -6.59
C LYS A 58 2.45 -15.96 -5.45
N PRO A 59 3.38 -16.18 -4.50
CA PRO A 59 3.15 -17.10 -3.39
C PRO A 59 2.03 -16.66 -2.43
N LEU A 60 1.65 -15.37 -2.47
CA LEU A 60 0.66 -14.77 -1.58
C LEU A 60 -0.78 -14.87 -2.12
N GLU A 61 -0.99 -15.38 -3.33
CA GLU A 61 -2.30 -15.46 -4.00
C GLU A 61 -3.36 -16.19 -3.19
N ASN A 62 -2.97 -17.22 -2.43
CA ASN A 62 -3.89 -18.00 -1.60
C ASN A 62 -4.00 -17.46 -0.17
N LEU A 63 -3.17 -16.48 0.20
CA LEU A 63 -3.15 -15.87 1.53
C LEU A 63 -3.90 -14.55 1.55
N ILE A 64 -3.89 -13.82 0.43
CA ILE A 64 -4.38 -12.44 0.35
C ILE A 64 -5.39 -12.33 -0.79
N ASP A 65 -6.64 -12.11 -0.41
CA ASP A 65 -7.72 -11.93 -1.37
C ASP A 65 -7.46 -10.77 -2.31
N ASN A 66 -7.73 -11.00 -3.60
CA ASN A 66 -7.61 -10.00 -4.66
C ASN A 66 -6.20 -9.40 -4.86
N ILE A 67 -5.14 -10.01 -4.32
CA ILE A 67 -3.77 -9.50 -4.49
C ILE A 67 -3.40 -9.31 -5.97
N GLN A 68 -3.79 -10.23 -6.85
CA GLN A 68 -3.52 -10.13 -8.29
C GLN A 68 -4.19 -8.91 -8.94
N THR A 69 -5.39 -8.56 -8.49
CA THR A 69 -6.07 -7.34 -8.94
C THR A 69 -5.29 -6.10 -8.50
N LYS A 70 -4.77 -6.08 -7.27
CA LYS A 70 -3.95 -4.96 -6.77
C LYS A 70 -2.64 -4.84 -7.54
N VAL A 71 -1.93 -5.95 -7.73
CA VAL A 71 -0.71 -6.02 -8.54
C VAL A 71 -0.94 -5.45 -9.94
N TYR A 72 -2.02 -5.88 -10.61
CA TYR A 72 -2.40 -5.35 -11.92
C TYR A 72 -2.63 -3.83 -11.90
N ILE A 73 -3.40 -3.31 -10.92
CA ILE A 73 -3.69 -1.87 -10.86
C ILE A 73 -2.41 -1.06 -10.65
N ILE A 74 -1.52 -1.48 -9.75
CA ILE A 74 -0.21 -0.81 -9.53
C ILE A 74 0.56 -0.72 -10.84
N ARG A 75 0.64 -1.82 -11.61
CA ARG A 75 1.33 -1.82 -12.90
C ARG A 75 0.71 -0.87 -13.91
N GLN A 76 -0.62 -0.80 -13.97
CA GLN A 76 -1.30 0.15 -14.84
C GLN A 76 -0.99 1.60 -14.45
N GLN A 77 -0.96 1.92 -13.15
CA GLN A 77 -0.61 3.26 -12.68
C GLN A 77 0.84 3.65 -13.00
N GLN A 78 1.78 2.70 -12.88
CA GLN A 78 3.18 2.90 -13.27
C GLN A 78 3.31 3.19 -14.77
N GLN A 79 2.61 2.44 -15.62
CA GLN A 79 2.60 2.68 -17.08
C GLN A 79 2.03 4.04 -17.45
N MET A 80 1.10 4.58 -16.65
CA MET A 80 0.53 5.91 -16.84
C MET A 80 1.43 7.04 -16.30
N GLY A 81 2.63 6.72 -15.79
CA GLY A 81 3.61 7.70 -15.32
C GLY A 81 3.31 8.26 -13.93
N ASN A 82 2.44 7.61 -13.15
CA ASN A 82 1.98 8.16 -11.89
C ASN A 82 2.99 7.98 -10.74
N HIS A 83 4.09 7.23 -10.95
CA HIS A 83 4.98 6.78 -9.86
C HIS A 83 6.45 6.88 -10.27
N ASN A 84 7.12 7.97 -9.89
CA ASN A 84 8.56 8.11 -10.06
C ASN A 84 9.19 8.61 -8.74
N CYS A 85 9.55 7.71 -7.80
CA CYS A 85 10.68 8.04 -6.94
C CYS A 85 11.95 7.87 -7.77
N VAL A 86 12.75 8.92 -7.88
CA VAL A 86 14.07 8.86 -8.53
C VAL A 86 14.98 7.79 -7.89
N CYS A 87 14.69 7.45 -6.64
CA CYS A 87 15.45 6.52 -5.80
C CYS A 87 15.13 5.03 -5.99
N LEU A 88 14.00 4.68 -6.62
CA LEU A 88 13.49 3.30 -6.66
C LEU A 88 13.32 2.82 -8.10
N VAL A 89 13.63 1.55 -8.33
CA VAL A 89 13.20 0.90 -9.59
C VAL A 89 11.69 0.58 -9.53
N PRO A 90 11.02 0.33 -10.67
CA PRO A 90 9.58 0.10 -10.69
C PRO A 90 9.09 -0.97 -9.71
N ASP A 91 9.81 -2.08 -9.57
CA ASP A 91 9.37 -3.17 -8.69
C ASP A 91 9.46 -2.81 -7.21
N GLU A 92 10.46 -2.01 -6.83
CA GLU A 92 10.66 -1.54 -5.47
C GLU A 92 9.58 -0.53 -5.06
N SER A 93 9.29 0.44 -5.95
CA SER A 93 8.18 1.38 -5.73
C SER A 93 6.82 0.69 -5.68
N ALA A 94 6.60 -0.33 -6.52
CA ALA A 94 5.38 -1.14 -6.50
C ALA A 94 5.23 -1.91 -5.18
N ALA A 95 6.33 -2.46 -4.64
CA ALA A 95 6.31 -3.17 -3.37
C ALA A 95 5.92 -2.25 -2.20
N ILE A 96 6.53 -1.05 -2.11
CA ILE A 96 6.17 -0.05 -1.08
C ILE A 96 4.72 0.41 -1.27
N GLN A 97 4.31 0.71 -2.51
CA GLN A 97 2.95 1.13 -2.78
C GLN A 97 1.93 0.07 -2.37
N LEU A 98 2.19 -1.21 -2.69
CA LEU A 98 1.30 -2.31 -2.28
C LEU A 98 1.24 -2.43 -0.75
N TYR A 99 2.38 -2.27 -0.08
CA TYR A 99 2.46 -2.33 1.38
C TYR A 99 1.63 -1.23 2.04
N THR A 100 1.74 0.01 1.57
CA THR A 100 1.03 1.17 2.15
C THR A 100 -0.39 1.33 1.60
N TRP A 101 -0.85 0.49 0.66
CA TRP A 101 -2.18 0.62 0.09
C TRP A 101 -3.22 0.03 1.03
N GLU A 102 -4.12 0.88 1.54
CA GLU A 102 -5.28 0.47 2.31
C GLU A 102 -6.47 0.07 1.42
N TRP A 103 -7.18 -1.00 1.80
CA TRP A 103 -8.46 -1.39 1.23
C TRP A 103 -9.34 -2.09 2.26
N SER A 104 -10.64 -2.18 1.97
CA SER A 104 -11.62 -2.84 2.85
C SER A 104 -11.87 -4.30 2.40
N PRO A 105 -12.00 -5.25 3.35
CA PRO A 105 -11.79 -5.07 4.79
C PRO A 105 -10.30 -4.93 5.11
N HIS A 106 -9.94 -4.08 6.09
CA HIS A 106 -8.54 -3.76 6.41
C HIS A 106 -7.72 -4.99 6.84
N SER A 107 -8.38 -5.98 7.45
CA SER A 107 -7.79 -7.26 7.82
C SER A 107 -7.21 -8.04 6.63
N THR A 108 -7.56 -7.66 5.40
CA THR A 108 -7.02 -8.24 4.16
C THR A 108 -5.90 -7.41 3.54
N CYS A 109 -5.53 -6.27 4.12
CA CYS A 109 -4.43 -5.44 3.62
C CYS A 109 -3.09 -6.16 3.79
N ILE A 110 -2.17 -5.93 2.85
CA ILE A 110 -0.82 -6.52 2.88
C ILE A 110 -0.10 -6.20 4.19
N TYR A 111 -0.07 -4.93 4.61
CA TYR A 111 0.64 -4.54 5.83
C TYR A 111 0.07 -5.24 7.07
N PHE A 112 -1.25 -5.48 7.10
CA PHE A 112 -1.93 -6.09 8.22
C PHE A 112 -1.47 -7.55 8.38
N ILE A 113 -1.60 -8.34 7.31
CA ILE A 113 -1.26 -9.77 7.34
C ILE A 113 0.26 -9.97 7.46
N LEU A 114 1.06 -9.14 6.79
CA LEU A 114 2.51 -9.22 6.87
C LEU A 114 3.00 -8.93 8.29
N ASN A 115 2.59 -7.82 8.90
CA ASN A 115 3.04 -7.48 10.24
C ASN A 115 2.53 -8.50 11.29
N GLU A 116 1.33 -9.06 11.10
CA GLU A 116 0.88 -10.19 11.93
C GLU A 116 1.80 -11.41 11.79
N THR A 117 2.20 -11.74 10.56
CA THR A 117 3.15 -12.83 10.29
C THR A 117 4.54 -12.57 10.90
N LEU A 118 4.99 -11.32 10.95
CA LEU A 118 6.26 -10.93 11.58
C LEU A 118 6.20 -11.06 13.11
N ARG A 119 5.03 -10.81 13.73
CA ARG A 119 4.83 -10.98 15.18
C ARG A 119 4.71 -12.44 15.60
N HIS A 120 4.10 -13.24 14.74
CA HIS A 120 3.82 -14.65 15.00
C HIS A 120 4.24 -15.47 13.78
N PRO A 121 5.56 -15.72 13.59
CA PRO A 121 6.02 -16.55 12.49
C PRO A 121 5.39 -17.96 12.57
N LEU A 122 4.83 -18.40 11.46
CA LEU A 122 4.20 -19.71 11.30
C LEU A 122 4.87 -20.47 10.15
N ALA A 123 4.54 -21.74 9.98
CA ALA A 123 5.10 -22.56 8.90
C ALA A 123 4.91 -21.97 7.48
N ASN A 124 3.87 -21.15 7.28
CA ASN A 124 3.60 -20.47 6.01
C ASN A 124 4.36 -19.15 5.84
N SER A 125 5.15 -18.69 6.81
CA SER A 125 5.88 -17.42 6.72
C SER A 125 6.91 -17.41 5.57
N VAL A 126 7.36 -18.58 5.12
CA VAL A 126 8.23 -18.74 3.94
C VAL A 126 7.62 -18.20 2.64
N LEU A 127 6.27 -18.11 2.56
CA LEU A 127 5.58 -17.53 1.40
C LEU A 127 5.88 -16.04 1.24
N TRP A 128 6.29 -15.37 2.32
CA TRP A 128 6.59 -13.95 2.32
C TRP A 128 8.00 -13.61 1.88
N TYR A 129 8.93 -14.57 1.82
CA TYR A 129 10.36 -14.29 1.62
C TYR A 129 10.65 -13.43 0.39
N SER A 130 10.07 -13.76 -0.76
CA SER A 130 10.31 -12.98 -1.98
C SER A 130 9.73 -11.56 -1.90
N TYR A 131 8.53 -11.40 -1.35
CA TYR A 131 7.90 -10.09 -1.16
C TYR A 131 8.60 -9.24 -0.11
N LEU A 132 8.89 -9.81 1.05
CA LEU A 132 9.57 -9.15 2.15
C LEU A 132 11.00 -8.77 1.76
N LYS A 133 11.73 -9.62 1.01
CA LYS A 133 13.06 -9.29 0.47
C LYS A 133 12.98 -8.05 -0.43
N LEU A 134 12.02 -8.02 -1.36
CA LEU A 134 11.83 -6.90 -2.27
C LEU A 134 11.45 -5.63 -1.51
N LEU A 135 10.52 -5.73 -0.56
CA LEU A 135 10.04 -4.60 0.25
C LEU A 135 11.16 -4.02 1.13
N LEU A 136 11.92 -4.85 1.86
CA LEU A 136 13.01 -4.37 2.70
C LEU A 136 14.15 -3.77 1.86
N THR A 137 14.44 -4.33 0.69
CA THR A 137 15.41 -3.74 -0.26
C THR A 137 14.95 -2.37 -0.75
N ALA A 138 13.64 -2.21 -1.01
CA ALA A 138 13.06 -0.93 -1.41
C ALA A 138 13.13 0.10 -0.28
N ILE A 139 12.75 -0.28 0.95
CA ILE A 139 12.78 0.61 2.13
C ILE A 139 14.20 1.07 2.44
N ASP A 140 15.20 0.21 2.33
CA ASP A 140 16.60 0.60 2.59
C ASP A 140 17.10 1.70 1.64
N LYS A 141 16.60 1.72 0.39
CA LYS A 141 16.94 2.75 -0.62
C LYS A 141 16.21 4.07 -0.45
N LEU A 142 15.21 4.14 0.42
CA LEU A 142 14.50 5.39 0.68
C LEU A 142 15.42 6.43 1.36
N PRO A 143 15.16 7.73 1.17
CA PRO A 143 15.92 8.78 1.83
C PRO A 143 15.89 8.62 3.36
N PRO A 144 17.05 8.66 4.04
CA PRO A 144 17.07 8.66 5.50
C PRO A 144 16.50 9.98 6.04
N ILE A 145 15.94 9.92 7.24
CA ILE A 145 15.58 11.12 7.99
C ILE A 145 16.77 11.66 8.79
N GLU A 146 16.73 12.94 9.13
CA GLU A 146 17.52 13.45 10.26
C GLU A 146 16.85 13.03 11.57
N ARG A 147 17.62 13.00 12.66
CA ARG A 147 17.09 12.66 13.98
C ARG A 147 15.92 13.57 14.34
N CYS A 148 14.75 13.00 14.58
CA CYS A 148 13.54 13.74 14.88
C CYS A 148 12.58 12.94 15.76
N THR A 149 11.49 13.59 16.15
CA THR A 149 10.39 12.92 16.85
C THR A 149 9.36 12.43 15.84
N LEU A 150 9.09 11.12 15.86
CA LEU A 150 8.04 10.49 15.07
C LEU A 150 6.84 10.14 15.97
N TYR A 151 5.67 10.08 15.35
CA TYR A 151 4.41 9.78 16.00
C TYR A 151 3.77 8.53 15.42
N ARG A 152 3.31 7.64 16.30
CA ARG A 152 2.66 6.39 15.93
C ARG A 152 1.45 6.17 16.83
N GLY A 153 0.26 6.12 16.25
CA GLY A 153 -1.00 6.06 16.99
C GLY A 153 -1.73 4.72 16.89
N ILE A 154 -2.17 4.21 18.03
CA ILE A 154 -2.90 2.96 18.16
C ILE A 154 -4.25 3.26 18.79
N ARG A 155 -5.31 2.82 18.13
CA ARG A 155 -6.69 3.04 18.56
C ARG A 155 -7.18 1.89 19.43
N LEU A 156 -8.16 2.20 20.27
CA LEU A 156 -8.96 1.24 21.04
C LEU A 156 -8.16 0.35 22.01
N CYS A 157 -6.93 0.71 22.38
CA CYS A 157 -6.15 0.01 23.39
C CYS A 157 -5.20 0.91 24.18
N ASP A 158 -4.93 0.50 25.42
CA ASP A 158 -3.92 1.06 26.32
C ASP A 158 -2.75 0.08 26.41
N LEU A 159 -1.58 0.47 25.90
CA LEU A 159 -0.36 -0.34 25.98
C LEU A 159 0.57 0.08 27.12
N SER A 160 0.18 1.06 27.95
CA SER A 160 1.06 1.62 28.99
C SER A 160 1.49 0.59 30.05
N GLY A 161 0.70 -0.47 30.24
CA GLY A 161 1.01 -1.60 31.10
C GLY A 161 2.02 -2.60 30.51
N GLU A 162 2.09 -2.68 29.17
CA GLU A 162 2.98 -3.60 28.45
C GLU A 162 4.39 -3.04 28.25
N TYR A 163 4.51 -1.70 28.31
CA TYR A 163 5.77 -0.97 28.20
C TYR A 163 6.23 -0.50 29.58
N GLU A 164 7.13 -1.24 30.20
CA GLU A 164 7.76 -0.86 31.47
C GLU A 164 8.80 0.24 31.27
N ASP A 165 8.94 1.13 32.25
CA ASP A 165 9.94 2.21 32.20
C ASP A 165 11.36 1.64 32.14
N ASP A 166 12.25 2.31 31.40
CA ASP A 166 13.65 1.93 31.16
C ASP A 166 13.90 0.58 30.47
N LYS A 167 12.86 -0.22 30.21
CA LYS A 167 12.96 -1.46 29.43
C LYS A 167 13.19 -1.17 27.94
N VAL A 168 13.86 -2.11 27.28
CA VAL A 168 14.11 -2.12 25.84
C VAL A 168 13.17 -3.11 25.18
N TYR A 169 12.58 -2.69 24.06
CA TYR A 169 11.68 -3.49 23.25
C TYR A 169 12.17 -3.53 21.80
N THR A 170 12.04 -4.69 21.17
CA THR A 170 12.36 -4.89 19.76
C THR A 170 11.08 -4.86 18.94
N TRP A 171 10.97 -3.92 18.01
CA TRP A 171 9.85 -3.83 17.07
C TRP A 171 10.14 -4.65 15.82
N TRP A 172 9.48 -5.80 15.70
CA TRP A 172 9.64 -6.72 14.56
C TRP A 172 8.72 -6.42 13.38
N ASN A 173 7.84 -5.44 13.50
CA ASN A 173 6.97 -4.99 12.42
C ASN A 173 7.71 -4.03 11.49
N ILE A 174 7.22 -3.89 10.26
CA ILE A 174 7.50 -2.71 9.47
C ILE A 174 6.55 -1.62 9.98
N THR A 175 7.09 -0.58 10.62
CA THR A 175 6.25 0.41 11.30
C THR A 175 6.15 1.69 10.47
N SER A 176 4.93 2.11 10.14
CA SER A 176 4.65 3.41 9.52
C SER A 176 4.35 4.45 10.61
N CYS A 177 5.07 5.57 10.55
CA CYS A 177 4.99 6.69 11.48
C CYS A 177 4.78 8.00 10.73
N LEU A 178 4.33 9.03 11.45
CA LEU A 178 4.22 10.38 10.93
C LEU A 178 5.23 11.31 11.59
N GLN A 179 5.77 12.25 10.81
CA GLN A 179 6.63 13.30 11.35
C GLN A 179 5.83 14.44 12.02
N SER A 180 4.58 14.66 11.61
CA SER A 180 3.71 15.70 12.16
C SER A 180 2.68 15.13 13.14
N GLN A 181 2.64 15.70 14.36
CA GLN A 181 1.65 15.33 15.37
C GLN A 181 0.22 15.73 14.97
N GLU A 182 0.05 16.81 14.21
CA GLU A 182 -1.29 17.35 13.86
C GLU A 182 -2.13 16.33 13.11
N GLN A 183 -1.49 15.55 12.23
CA GLN A 183 -2.13 14.51 11.45
C GLN A 183 -2.68 13.35 12.32
N MET A 184 -2.15 13.16 13.54
CA MET A 184 -2.62 12.10 14.45
C MET A 184 -4.10 12.29 14.84
N THR A 185 -4.61 13.51 14.81
CA THR A 185 -6.01 13.81 15.15
C THR A 185 -7.02 13.19 14.18
N SER A 186 -6.57 12.77 12.99
CA SER A 186 -7.43 12.09 12.02
C SER A 186 -7.87 10.72 12.55
N ARG A 187 -9.12 10.33 12.23
CA ARG A 187 -9.66 9.01 12.60
C ARG A 187 -8.84 7.85 11.99
N ILE A 188 -8.17 8.09 10.87
CA ILE A 188 -7.37 7.08 10.18
C ILE A 188 -6.11 6.76 11.00
N PHE A 189 -5.58 7.69 11.79
CA PHE A 189 -4.36 7.46 12.58
C PHE A 189 -4.67 7.13 14.05
N LEU A 190 -5.11 8.11 14.83
CA LEU A 190 -5.39 7.93 16.27
C LEU A 190 -6.80 8.39 16.64
N GLY A 191 -7.27 9.48 16.02
CA GLY A 191 -8.53 10.11 16.39
C GLY A 191 -8.47 10.79 17.75
N THR A 192 -9.62 11.29 18.19
CA THR A 192 -9.75 12.19 19.36
C THR A 192 -10.51 11.58 20.53
N HIS A 193 -10.99 10.34 20.42
CA HIS A 193 -11.88 9.72 21.40
C HIS A 193 -11.54 8.24 21.63
N GLY A 194 -11.97 7.74 22.80
CA GLY A 194 -11.75 6.37 23.24
C GLY A 194 -10.33 6.11 23.76
N THR A 195 -10.19 5.00 24.47
CA THR A 195 -8.89 4.52 24.94
C THR A 195 -7.94 4.31 23.77
N ARG A 196 -6.77 4.95 23.82
CA ARG A 196 -5.82 4.93 22.71
C ARG A 196 -4.40 5.18 23.19
N THR A 197 -3.43 4.71 22.41
CA THR A 197 -2.00 4.83 22.72
C THR A 197 -1.29 5.64 21.63
N LEU A 198 -0.49 6.63 22.02
CA LEU A 198 0.39 7.39 21.14
C LEU A 198 1.85 7.10 21.52
N PHE A 199 2.62 6.55 20.59
CA PHE A 199 4.07 6.55 20.72
C PHE A 199 4.64 7.86 20.21
N GLN A 200 5.49 8.46 21.02
CA GLN A 200 6.38 9.54 20.64
C GLN A 200 7.81 9.01 20.62
N ILE A 201 8.40 8.96 19.44
CA ILE A 201 9.61 8.18 19.15
C ILE A 201 10.75 9.13 18.82
N ASP A 202 11.79 9.19 19.65
CA ASP A 202 13.07 9.83 19.31
C ASP A 202 13.87 8.88 18.40
N CYS A 203 13.85 9.15 17.09
CA CYS A 203 14.31 8.25 16.03
C CYS A 203 15.33 8.94 15.12
N TYR A 204 16.32 8.19 14.64
CA TYR A 204 17.35 8.65 13.70
C TYR A 204 17.59 7.71 12.52
N SER A 205 17.04 6.49 12.52
CA SER A 205 17.24 5.52 11.42
C SER A 205 16.02 5.35 10.50
N GLY A 206 14.99 6.19 10.65
CA GLY A 206 13.79 6.14 9.82
C GLY A 206 14.03 6.44 8.34
N LYS A 207 13.11 5.98 7.49
CA LYS A 207 13.16 6.13 6.03
C LYS A 207 11.94 6.90 5.54
N LYS A 208 12.15 8.07 4.93
CA LYS A 208 11.05 8.90 4.44
C LYS A 208 10.38 8.23 3.24
N ASN A 209 9.05 8.10 3.24
CA ASN A 209 8.31 7.55 2.11
C ASN A 209 7.86 8.67 1.14
N PRO A 210 8.52 8.86 -0.01
CA PRO A 210 8.15 9.86 -1.00
C PRO A 210 6.88 9.48 -1.78
N LEU A 211 6.38 8.24 -1.64
CA LEU A 211 5.15 7.78 -2.27
C LEU A 211 3.91 8.08 -1.42
N SER A 212 4.09 8.57 -0.19
CA SER A 212 2.99 9.01 0.66
C SER A 212 2.36 10.30 0.11
N GLN A 213 1.02 10.40 0.13
CA GLN A 213 0.31 11.54 -0.46
C GLN A 213 0.65 12.87 0.23
N ASP A 214 0.82 12.83 1.56
CA ASP A 214 1.09 14.00 2.38
C ASP A 214 2.59 14.23 2.63
N GLY A 215 3.45 13.30 2.22
CA GLY A 215 4.90 13.41 2.32
C GLY A 215 5.47 13.32 3.75
N ASP A 216 4.64 13.05 4.75
CA ASP A 216 4.99 13.02 6.17
C ASP A 216 5.21 11.61 6.72
N GLU A 217 4.98 10.58 5.90
CA GLU A 217 5.17 9.19 6.31
C GLU A 217 6.66 8.82 6.38
N VAL A 218 7.04 8.22 7.51
CA VAL A 218 8.34 7.65 7.76
C VAL A 218 8.17 6.17 8.10
N ILE A 219 8.92 5.31 7.41
CA ILE A 219 8.90 3.86 7.61
C ILE A 219 10.11 3.46 8.46
N LEU A 220 9.86 2.64 9.47
CA LEU A 220 10.85 1.98 10.30
C LEU A 220 10.97 0.52 9.88
N MET A 221 12.21 0.03 9.74
CA MET A 221 12.47 -1.37 9.42
C MET A 221 12.26 -2.26 10.65
N PRO A 222 11.98 -3.57 10.45
CA PRO A 222 11.86 -4.51 11.55
C PRO A 222 13.22 -4.72 12.25
N GLY A 223 13.16 -5.05 13.54
CA GLY A 223 14.32 -5.28 14.40
C GLY A 223 14.88 -4.00 15.04
N PHE A 224 14.09 -2.91 15.09
CA PHE A 224 14.49 -1.69 15.77
C PHE A 224 14.34 -1.82 17.29
N HIS A 225 15.34 -1.34 18.03
CA HIS A 225 15.34 -1.38 19.49
C HIS A 225 14.95 -0.02 20.06
N PHE A 226 13.98 -0.02 20.96
CA PHE A 226 13.47 1.18 21.60
C PHE A 226 13.49 1.04 23.11
N GLN A 227 14.10 2.02 23.79
CA GLN A 227 14.02 2.14 25.23
C GLN A 227 12.82 3.03 25.62
N VAL A 228 12.04 2.60 26.61
CA VAL A 228 10.98 3.43 27.20
C VAL A 228 11.62 4.49 28.10
N ILE A 229 11.42 5.76 27.77
CA ILE A 229 11.97 6.90 28.52
C ILE A 229 10.91 7.60 29.39
N GLY A 230 9.65 7.23 29.23
CA GLY A 230 8.57 7.68 30.11
C GLY A 230 7.19 7.43 29.54
N LYS A 231 6.17 7.71 30.35
CA LYS A 231 4.76 7.55 30.00
C LYS A 231 3.94 8.72 30.54
N LEU A 232 2.90 9.11 29.82
CA LEU A 232 1.94 10.13 30.24
C LEU A 232 0.53 9.65 29.95
N ARG A 233 -0.36 9.68 30.94
CA ARG A 233 -1.78 9.43 30.75
C ARG A 233 -2.54 10.75 30.82
N SER A 234 -3.25 11.07 29.75
CA SER A 234 -4.10 12.24 29.65
C SER A 234 -5.51 11.96 30.17
N LEU A 235 -6.27 13.02 30.46
CA LEU A 235 -7.64 12.92 30.97
C LEU A 235 -8.65 12.36 29.94
N ASP A 236 -8.29 12.36 28.67
CA ASP A 236 -9.12 11.97 27.53
C ASP A 236 -8.86 10.53 27.05
N GLU A 237 -8.39 9.66 27.94
CA GLU A 237 -8.03 8.25 27.67
C GLU A 237 -6.92 8.06 26.63
N LEU A 238 -6.14 9.11 26.37
CA LEU A 238 -4.91 9.03 25.60
C LEU A 238 -3.74 8.65 26.51
N ASN A 239 -3.09 7.53 26.19
CA ASN A 239 -1.86 7.08 26.83
C ASN A 239 -0.68 7.35 25.90
N THR A 240 0.20 8.27 26.27
CA THR A 240 1.42 8.56 25.52
C THR A 240 2.58 7.77 26.10
N ILE A 241 3.30 7.05 25.25
CA ILE A 241 4.52 6.32 25.59
C ILE A 241 5.68 7.00 24.85
N TYR A 242 6.65 7.50 25.60
CA TYR A 242 7.86 8.10 25.07
C TYR A 242 8.91 7.00 24.95
N ILE A 243 9.43 6.81 23.74
CA ILE A 243 10.48 5.84 23.47
C ILE A 243 11.63 6.48 22.70
N ARG A 244 12.83 5.93 22.86
CA ARG A 244 14.04 6.36 22.17
C ARG A 244 14.68 5.18 21.46
N GLU A 245 15.01 5.38 20.19
CA GLU A 245 15.82 4.43 19.42
C GLU A 245 17.22 4.29 20.03
N ILE A 246 17.69 3.07 20.24
CA ILE A 246 19.03 2.78 20.78
C ILE A 246 19.90 2.07 19.75
N GLU A 247 21.22 2.30 19.82
CA GLU A 247 22.19 1.61 18.98
C GLU A 247 22.48 0.18 19.49
N PRO A 248 22.70 -0.80 18.59
CA PRO A 248 22.50 -0.72 17.15
C PRO A 248 21.00 -0.75 16.79
N SER A 249 20.58 0.22 15.97
CA SER A 249 19.18 0.46 15.62
C SER A 249 18.53 -0.65 14.83
N SER A 250 19.29 -1.53 14.20
CA SER A 250 18.75 -2.53 13.31
C SER A 250 19.73 -3.67 13.15
N LEU A 251 19.18 -4.82 12.78
CA LEU A 251 19.97 -5.82 12.09
C LEU A 251 20.46 -5.18 10.78
N THR A 252 21.74 -4.82 10.71
CA THR A 252 22.40 -4.25 9.52
C THR A 252 22.54 -5.33 8.43
N LEU A 253 21.42 -5.90 7.99
CA LEU A 253 21.35 -7.14 7.20
C LEU A 253 21.32 -6.90 5.68
N ILE A 254 21.24 -5.65 5.23
CA ILE A 254 21.24 -5.31 3.81
C ILE A 254 22.54 -4.57 3.52
N LYS A 255 23.66 -5.31 3.46
CA LYS A 255 24.73 -4.87 2.56
C LYS A 255 24.27 -5.27 1.15
N PRO A 256 24.11 -4.33 0.21
CA PRO A 256 23.78 -4.69 -1.15
C PRO A 256 24.86 -5.65 -1.69
N PRO A 257 24.50 -6.65 -2.52
CA PRO A 257 25.52 -7.37 -3.28
C PRO A 257 26.29 -6.31 -4.06
N ILE A 258 27.59 -6.21 -3.80
CA ILE A 258 28.49 -5.46 -4.65
C ILE A 258 28.28 -6.05 -6.03
N ILE A 259 27.61 -5.30 -6.92
CA ILE A 259 27.64 -5.62 -8.34
C ILE A 259 29.12 -5.51 -8.66
N ALA A 260 29.79 -6.65 -8.76
CA ALA A 260 31.12 -6.71 -9.31
C ALA A 260 30.96 -6.14 -10.71
N THR A 261 31.35 -4.87 -10.87
CA THR A 261 31.56 -4.32 -12.20
C THR A 261 32.70 -5.16 -12.74
N THR A 262 32.36 -6.23 -13.45
CA THR A 262 33.25 -6.81 -14.44
C THR A 262 33.52 -5.67 -15.40
N ALA A 263 34.61 -4.95 -15.14
CA ALA A 263 35.29 -4.15 -16.11
C ALA A 263 35.56 -5.10 -17.28
N ILE A 264 34.69 -5.02 -18.29
CA ILE A 264 34.99 -5.57 -19.60
C ILE A 264 36.16 -4.72 -20.07
N ALA A 265 37.36 -5.28 -19.94
CA ALA A 265 38.53 -4.77 -20.62
C ALA A 265 38.19 -4.72 -22.11
N VAL A 266 38.13 -3.51 -22.63
CA VAL A 266 38.08 -3.26 -24.07
C VAL A 266 39.44 -3.66 -24.60
N GLU A 267 39.53 -4.84 -25.20
CA GLU A 267 40.58 -5.12 -26.18
C GLU A 267 40.10 -4.59 -27.52
N GLU A 268 40.79 -3.55 -27.99
CA GLU A 268 40.72 -3.06 -29.36
C GLU A 268 41.34 -4.09 -30.30
N GLU A 269 40.64 -4.48 -31.36
CA GLU A 269 41.25 -5.00 -32.60
C GLU A 269 40.35 -4.61 -33.80
N PRO A 270 40.93 -4.46 -35.01
CA PRO A 270 40.64 -3.34 -35.88
C PRO A 270 39.58 -3.59 -36.96
N SER A 271 39.11 -2.47 -37.49
CA SER A 271 38.14 -2.29 -38.57
C SER A 271 38.44 -3.07 -39.85
N LEU A 272 37.42 -3.65 -40.48
CA LEU A 272 37.28 -3.76 -41.94
C LEU A 272 35.79 -3.75 -42.32
N ALA A 273 35.48 -3.03 -43.40
CA ALA A 273 34.14 -2.62 -43.84
C ALA A 273 33.51 -3.66 -44.83
N PRO A 274 32.38 -3.37 -45.52
CA PRO A 274 31.14 -4.18 -45.43
C PRO A 274 30.80 -4.95 -46.73
N GLU A 275 30.07 -6.07 -46.62
CA GLU A 275 29.34 -6.63 -47.78
C GLU A 275 27.99 -7.30 -47.43
N GLU A 276 27.19 -7.41 -48.49
CA GLU A 276 25.73 -7.41 -48.60
C GLU A 276 24.97 -8.72 -48.29
N VAL A 277 23.73 -8.51 -47.81
CA VAL A 277 22.45 -9.16 -48.19
C VAL A 277 22.38 -10.68 -48.42
N LYS A 278 21.52 -11.38 -47.64
CA LYS A 278 20.60 -12.41 -48.16
C LYS A 278 19.34 -12.60 -47.30
N LYS A 279 18.20 -12.68 -48.00
CA LYS A 279 16.79 -12.79 -47.53
C LYS A 279 16.38 -14.21 -47.09
N LYS A 280 15.23 -14.25 -46.40
CA LYS A 280 14.22 -15.34 -46.15
C LYS A 280 14.38 -16.04 -44.78
N HIS A 281 13.35 -16.25 -43.96
CA HIS A 281 11.98 -16.67 -44.27
C HIS A 281 10.94 -16.25 -43.19
N ARG A 282 9.70 -16.07 -43.66
CA ARG A 282 8.51 -15.61 -42.93
C ARG A 282 7.63 -16.82 -42.62
N ARG A 283 7.24 -17.05 -41.36
CA ARG A 283 6.08 -17.89 -41.00
C ARG A 283 5.04 -17.05 -40.28
N LYS A 284 3.88 -16.89 -40.92
CA LYS A 284 2.64 -16.35 -40.36
C LYS A 284 1.84 -17.52 -39.79
N SER A 285 1.25 -17.37 -38.61
CA SER A 285 -0.01 -18.04 -38.28
C SER A 285 -0.79 -17.30 -37.19
N THR A 286 -2.06 -17.03 -37.52
CA THR A 286 -3.25 -16.89 -36.64
C THR A 286 -3.30 -15.78 -35.60
N LEU A 287 -3.74 -14.59 -36.02
CA LEU A 287 -4.20 -13.49 -35.15
C LEU A 287 -5.46 -12.83 -35.75
N THR A 288 -6.62 -13.49 -35.68
CA THR A 288 -7.87 -12.90 -36.22
C THR A 288 -9.15 -13.09 -35.40
N LYS A 289 -9.18 -13.90 -34.32
CA LYS A 289 -10.40 -14.04 -33.48
C LYS A 289 -10.40 -13.22 -32.19
N THR A 290 -9.24 -12.86 -31.61
CA THR A 290 -9.13 -12.10 -30.35
C THR A 290 -9.24 -10.57 -30.51
N LYS A 291 -9.05 -10.02 -31.71
CA LYS A 291 -9.11 -8.57 -31.95
C LYS A 291 -10.54 -8.00 -31.94
N LYS A 292 -11.56 -8.83 -32.18
CA LYS A 292 -12.95 -8.35 -32.34
C LYS A 292 -13.64 -8.10 -31.00
N THR A 293 -13.39 -8.95 -30.00
CA THR A 293 -13.86 -8.80 -28.61
C THR A 293 -13.12 -7.70 -27.85
N PHE A 294 -11.81 -7.52 -28.10
CA PHE A 294 -11.03 -6.47 -27.44
C PHE A 294 -11.46 -5.06 -27.85
N LYS A 295 -11.89 -4.88 -29.12
CA LYS A 295 -12.34 -3.58 -29.63
C LYS A 295 -13.68 -3.15 -29.02
N SER A 296 -14.59 -4.07 -28.70
CA SER A 296 -15.88 -3.71 -28.07
C SER A 296 -15.73 -3.35 -26.59
N THR A 297 -14.82 -3.99 -25.87
CA THR A 297 -14.56 -3.66 -24.44
C THR A 297 -13.81 -2.34 -24.30
N ALA A 298 -12.82 -2.07 -25.17
CA ALA A 298 -12.11 -0.79 -25.19
C ALA A 298 -13.02 0.40 -25.54
N LEU A 299 -13.95 0.22 -26.48
CA LEU A 299 -14.95 1.25 -26.80
C LEU A 299 -15.87 1.53 -25.61
N ARG A 300 -16.29 0.49 -24.87
CA ARG A 300 -17.10 0.63 -23.64
C ARG A 300 -16.38 1.45 -22.56
N LEU A 301 -15.09 1.23 -22.37
CA LEU A 301 -14.29 1.94 -21.36
C LEU A 301 -14.06 3.42 -21.75
N ILE A 302 -13.86 3.71 -23.05
CA ILE A 302 -13.75 5.09 -23.56
C ILE A 302 -15.07 5.84 -23.43
N GLU A 303 -16.20 5.16 -23.62
CA GLU A 303 -17.53 5.77 -23.49
C GLU A 303 -17.88 6.03 -22.02
N MET A 304 -17.47 5.13 -21.10
CA MET A 304 -17.59 5.35 -19.66
C MET A 304 -16.71 6.50 -19.14
N SER A 305 -15.47 6.64 -19.64
CA SER A 305 -14.60 7.76 -19.26
C SER A 305 -15.13 9.10 -19.75
N LYS A 306 -15.77 9.14 -20.93
CA LYS A 306 -16.45 10.35 -21.44
C LYS A 306 -17.66 10.72 -20.59
N LEU A 307 -18.45 9.74 -20.16
CA LEU A 307 -19.57 9.98 -19.22
C LEU A 307 -19.08 10.54 -17.87
N SER A 308 -17.95 10.03 -17.35
CA SER A 308 -17.37 10.49 -16.09
C SER A 308 -16.93 11.96 -16.17
N ASN A 309 -16.31 12.37 -17.28
CA ASN A 309 -15.85 13.74 -17.46
C ASN A 309 -17.03 14.71 -17.69
N GLU A 310 -18.05 14.30 -18.45
CA GLU A 310 -19.26 15.11 -18.64
C GLU A 310 -20.06 15.28 -17.34
N CYS A 311 -20.04 14.30 -16.43
CA CYS A 311 -20.61 14.45 -15.08
C CYS A 311 -19.85 15.47 -14.23
N ALA A 312 -18.52 15.56 -14.37
CA ALA A 312 -17.71 16.54 -13.66
C ALA A 312 -18.00 17.98 -14.14
N ASP A 313 -18.12 18.18 -15.46
CA ASP A 313 -18.47 19.48 -16.05
C ASP A 313 -19.88 19.94 -15.62
N HIS A 314 -20.80 18.99 -15.45
CA HIS A 314 -22.16 19.26 -15.02
C HIS A 314 -22.24 19.64 -13.53
N ILE A 315 -21.39 19.05 -12.68
CA ILE A 315 -21.27 19.45 -11.27
C ILE A 315 -20.77 20.90 -11.17
N LEU A 316 -19.84 21.29 -12.04
CA LEU A 316 -19.33 22.66 -12.12
C LEU A 316 -20.39 23.67 -12.60
N GLU A 317 -21.18 23.33 -13.63
CA GLU A 317 -22.27 24.19 -14.12
C GLU A 317 -23.37 24.40 -13.06
N PHE A 318 -23.64 23.39 -12.22
CA PHE A 318 -24.68 23.45 -11.19
C PHE A 318 -24.24 24.11 -9.88
N SER A 319 -22.94 24.07 -9.54
CA SER A 319 -22.41 24.80 -8.38
C SER A 319 -22.70 26.32 -8.44
N ASN A 320 -22.85 26.85 -9.65
CA ASN A 320 -23.17 28.25 -9.90
C ASN A 320 -24.66 28.62 -9.69
N LYS A 321 -25.56 27.66 -9.50
CA LYS A 321 -27.02 27.90 -9.45
C LYS A 321 -27.66 27.89 -8.05
N LYS A 322 -26.90 27.75 -6.95
CA LYS A 322 -27.43 27.75 -5.55
C LYS A 322 -28.65 26.83 -5.34
N LEU A 323 -28.67 25.67 -5.98
CA LEU A 323 -29.70 24.64 -5.76
C LEU A 323 -29.40 23.83 -4.49
N SER A 324 -30.44 23.25 -3.88
CA SER A 324 -30.26 22.31 -2.77
C SER A 324 -29.56 21.03 -3.26
N ILE A 325 -28.78 20.38 -2.39
CA ILE A 325 -28.09 19.12 -2.68
C ILE A 325 -29.07 18.04 -3.18
N ASP A 326 -30.29 18.04 -2.67
CA ASP A 326 -31.33 17.07 -3.06
C ASP A 326 -31.83 17.29 -4.50
N GLU A 327 -31.96 18.56 -4.93
CA GLU A 327 -32.36 18.91 -6.30
C GLU A 327 -31.25 18.56 -7.31
N LEU A 328 -30.00 18.69 -6.88
CA LEU A 328 -28.80 18.35 -7.65
C LEU A 328 -28.71 16.83 -7.88
N ASN A 329 -28.93 16.04 -6.83
CA ASN A 329 -28.94 14.58 -6.90
C ASN A 329 -30.10 14.05 -7.76
N LEU A 330 -31.29 14.65 -7.63
CA LEU A 330 -32.45 14.25 -8.44
C LEU A 330 -32.21 14.52 -9.94
N SER A 331 -31.70 15.71 -10.28
CA SER A 331 -31.41 16.08 -11.67
C SER A 331 -30.31 15.21 -12.29
N LEU A 332 -29.26 14.88 -11.53
CA LEU A 332 -28.17 14.02 -11.99
C LEU A 332 -28.67 12.59 -12.27
N ASN A 333 -29.51 12.05 -11.38
CA ASN A 333 -30.09 10.72 -11.52
C ASN A 333 -31.05 10.62 -12.72
N GLU A 334 -31.88 11.64 -12.96
CA GLU A 334 -32.76 11.68 -14.14
C GLU A 334 -31.95 11.68 -15.46
N ARG A 335 -30.88 12.48 -15.54
CA ARG A 335 -30.02 12.53 -16.74
C ARG A 335 -29.21 11.25 -16.95
N LEU A 336 -28.67 10.65 -15.88
CA LEU A 336 -28.00 9.34 -15.92
C LEU A 336 -28.95 8.26 -16.44
N THR A 337 -30.19 8.25 -15.93
CA THR A 337 -31.22 7.30 -16.34
C THR A 337 -31.61 7.47 -17.81
N GLN A 338 -31.77 8.71 -18.29
CA GLN A 338 -32.02 8.99 -19.71
C GLN A 338 -30.86 8.53 -20.60
N LYS A 339 -29.60 8.80 -20.22
CA LYS A 339 -28.42 8.38 -21.00
C LYS A 339 -28.23 6.86 -21.03
N ILE A 340 -28.43 6.18 -19.90
CA ILE A 340 -28.40 4.71 -19.85
C ILE A 340 -29.49 4.13 -20.75
N THR A 341 -30.68 4.74 -20.77
CA THR A 341 -31.78 4.33 -21.66
C THR A 341 -31.40 4.51 -23.13
N ILE A 342 -30.80 5.64 -23.52
CA ILE A 342 -30.33 5.89 -24.89
C ILE A 342 -29.23 4.90 -25.30
N LEU A 343 -28.24 4.63 -24.43
CA LEU A 343 -27.18 3.67 -24.69
C LEU A 343 -27.70 2.24 -24.86
N ASN A 344 -28.74 1.86 -24.10
CA ASN A 344 -29.39 0.56 -24.22
C ASN A 344 -30.23 0.45 -25.52
N LEU A 345 -30.84 1.55 -25.97
CA LEU A 345 -31.57 1.62 -27.24
C LEU A 345 -30.62 1.59 -28.47
N SER A 346 -29.49 2.28 -28.41
CA SER A 346 -28.47 2.23 -29.47
C SER A 346 -27.84 0.84 -29.62
N ASN A 347 -27.65 0.11 -28.51
CA ASN A 347 -27.16 -1.27 -28.54
C ASN A 347 -28.18 -2.27 -29.08
N THR A 348 -29.48 -2.05 -28.87
CA THR A 348 -30.53 -2.93 -29.42
C THR A 348 -30.73 -2.74 -30.93
N ASN A 349 -30.46 -1.54 -31.47
CA ASN A 349 -30.49 -1.31 -32.93
C ASN A 349 -29.26 -1.89 -33.65
N LEU A 350 -28.07 -1.86 -33.03
CA LEU A 350 -26.84 -2.48 -33.56
C LEU A 350 -26.88 -4.02 -33.61
N ILE A 351 -27.76 -4.65 -32.83
CA ILE A 351 -28.00 -6.10 -32.82
C ILE A 351 -29.07 -6.51 -33.85
N LYS A 352 -29.94 -5.58 -34.30
CA LYS A 352 -30.99 -5.84 -35.30
C LYS A 352 -30.55 -5.59 -36.75
N GLU A 353 -29.48 -4.83 -36.99
CA GLU A 353 -28.89 -4.60 -38.33
C GLU A 353 -27.74 -5.56 -38.71
N LYS A 354 -27.53 -6.63 -37.94
CA LYS A 354 -26.62 -7.75 -38.27
C LYS A 354 -27.39 -9.05 -38.33
#